data_AF-A0AAD5J5Y0-F1
#
_entry.id   AF-A0AAD5J5Y0-F1
#
_cell.length_a   1.000
_cell.length_b   1.000
_cell.length_c   1.000
_cell.angle_alpha   90.00
_cell.angle_beta   90.00
_cell.angle_gamma   90.00
#
_symmetry.space_group_name_H-M   'P 1'
#
loop_
_entity.id
_entity.type
_entity.pdbx_description
1 polymer ?
#
loop_
_entity_poly.entity_id
_entity_poly.type
_entity_poly.pdbx_seq_one_letter_code
_entity_poly.pdbx_strand_id
1 'polypeptide(L)'
;MEDGFGFKDSIDETCWTPLNLSYAYSNPNLMECVISKTLTEEQILSYRTSSDIGELEMVTLPLGVVGWDTFQSHTPLSVALFISSLTNGEFTYQALRFLEELVGKLPIVHNDDVCEAHIFCMEQPSIHGRFLCENSYVSSSEIADYCRKTIQNIM
;
A
#
# COMPACT_ATOMS: atom_id res chain seq x y z
N MET A 1 1.75 19.81 16.35
CA MET A 1 2.74 19.07 17.15
C MET A 1 2.61 17.64 16.66
N GLU A 2 3.71 17.06 16.22
CA GLU A 2 3.77 15.74 15.58
C GLU A 2 4.00 14.73 16.70
N ASP A 3 2.98 13.93 16.97
CA ASP A 3 2.97 12.95 18.05
C ASP A 3 3.77 11.76 17.54
N GLY A 4 4.94 11.50 18.12
CA GLY A 4 5.89 10.46 17.71
C GLY A 4 5.43 9.00 17.95
N PHE A 5 4.19 8.69 17.62
CA PHE A 5 3.64 7.34 17.51
C PHE A 5 3.11 7.17 16.09
N GLY A 6 3.36 6.01 15.49
CA GLY A 6 2.89 5.67 14.14
C GLY A 6 1.40 5.93 13.93
N PHE A 7 0.99 6.01 12.66
CA PHE A 7 -0.35 6.43 12.25
C PHE A 7 -1.48 5.77 13.04
N LYS A 8 -2.59 6.52 13.16
CA LYS A 8 -3.91 6.13 13.66
C LYS A 8 -4.34 4.78 13.03
N ASP A 9 -5.28 4.06 13.66
CA ASP A 9 -5.80 2.76 13.18
C ASP A 9 -6.29 2.72 11.70
N SER A 10 -6.36 3.88 11.04
CA SER A 10 -6.64 4.09 9.63
C SER A 10 -5.90 5.35 9.14
N ILE A 11 -5.56 5.42 7.86
CA ILE A 11 -5.03 6.62 7.20
C ILE A 11 -6.05 7.20 6.20
N ASP A 12 -5.84 8.44 5.78
CA ASP A 12 -6.63 9.11 4.74
C ASP A 12 -5.71 9.80 3.70
N GLU A 13 -6.30 10.44 2.70
CA GLU A 13 -5.58 11.13 1.62
C GLU A 13 -4.68 12.27 2.09
N THR A 14 -4.82 12.73 3.33
CA THR A 14 -3.98 13.79 3.91
C THR A 14 -2.72 13.25 4.59
N CYS A 15 -2.65 11.94 4.83
CA CYS A 15 -1.56 11.28 5.54
C CYS A 15 -0.33 11.05 4.64
N TRP A 16 0.82 11.64 4.99
CA TRP A 16 2.09 11.49 4.27
C TRP A 16 3.11 10.69 5.07
N THR A 17 3.79 9.75 4.41
CA THR A 17 4.77 8.88 5.06
C THR A 17 5.96 9.68 5.62
N PRO A 18 6.24 9.64 6.93
CA PRO A 18 7.35 10.36 7.52
C PRO A 18 8.68 9.66 7.16
N LEU A 19 9.50 10.33 6.36
CA LEU A 19 10.76 9.78 5.83
C LEU A 19 11.93 9.77 6.84
N ASN A 20 11.78 10.46 7.97
CA ASN A 20 12.84 10.62 8.98
C ASN A 20 12.70 9.68 10.19
N LEU A 21 11.81 8.68 10.12
CA LEU A 21 11.60 7.73 11.21
C LEU A 21 12.38 6.44 11.00
N SER A 22 12.82 5.85 12.11
CA SER A 22 13.45 4.54 12.15
C SER A 22 12.40 3.49 12.55
N TYR A 23 12.29 2.42 11.78
CA TYR A 23 11.37 1.31 12.02
C TYR A 23 12.16 0.04 12.33
N ALA A 24 11.68 -0.79 13.26
CA ALA A 24 12.41 -1.95 13.74
C ALA A 24 12.61 -3.01 12.64
N TYR A 25 11.65 -3.14 11.74
CA TYR A 25 11.73 -4.05 10.60
C TYR A 25 12.23 -3.38 9.30
N SER A 26 12.70 -2.13 9.36
CA SER A 26 13.26 -1.47 8.18
C SER A 26 14.52 -2.16 7.66
N ASN A 27 14.69 -2.12 6.34
CA ASN A 27 15.96 -2.44 5.68
C ASN A 27 16.18 -1.43 4.53
N PRO A 28 17.40 -1.32 3.98
CA PRO A 28 17.70 -0.34 2.93
C PRO A 28 16.76 -0.42 1.73
N ASN A 29 16.45 -1.64 1.25
CA ASN A 29 15.58 -1.82 0.08
C ASN A 29 14.14 -1.34 0.34
N LEU A 30 13.61 -1.60 1.54
CA LEU A 30 12.27 -1.17 1.94
C LEU A 30 12.21 0.35 2.12
N MET A 31 13.23 0.93 2.75
CA MET A 31 13.35 2.38 2.92
C MET A 31 13.48 3.10 1.57
N GLU A 32 14.32 2.61 0.67
CA GLU A 32 14.46 3.16 -0.68
C GLU A 32 13.14 3.12 -1.46
N CYS A 33 12.38 2.03 -1.34
CA CYS A 33 11.05 1.92 -1.95
C CYS A 33 10.08 2.98 -1.40
N VAL A 34 10.03 3.15 -0.07
CA VAL A 34 9.16 4.13 0.59
C VAL A 34 9.54 5.56 0.20
N ILE A 35 10.83 5.90 0.26
CA ILE A 35 11.34 7.22 -0.13
C ILE A 35 11.02 7.48 -1.60
N SER A 36 11.34 6.55 -2.49
CA SER A 36 11.10 6.69 -3.92
C SER A 36 9.62 6.88 -4.25
N LYS A 37 8.72 6.10 -3.63
CA LYS A 37 7.27 6.22 -3.86
C LYS A 37 6.73 7.55 -3.34
N THR A 38 7.13 7.96 -2.14
CA THR A 38 6.67 9.21 -1.52
C THR A 38 7.11 10.44 -2.32
N LEU A 39 8.40 10.52 -2.68
CA LEU A 39 8.93 11.66 -3.46
C LEU A 39 8.35 11.72 -4.88
N THR A 40 8.09 10.56 -5.51
CA THR A 40 7.44 10.52 -6.82
C THR A 40 6.03 11.06 -6.74
N GLU A 41 5.27 10.69 -5.69
CA GLU A 41 3.91 11.16 -5.47
C GLU A 41 3.87 12.68 -5.23
N GLU A 42 4.73 13.20 -4.35
CA GLU A 42 4.86 14.65 -4.09
C GLU A 42 5.18 15.44 -5.36
N GLN A 43 6.07 14.90 -6.20
CA GLN A 43 6.46 15.56 -7.44
C GLN A 43 5.33 15.55 -8.48
N ILE A 44 4.58 14.46 -8.59
CA ILE A 44 3.41 14.37 -9.49
C ILE A 44 2.33 15.37 -9.06
N LEU A 45 2.02 15.47 -7.77
CA LEU A 45 0.97 16.35 -7.25
C LEU A 45 1.37 17.83 -7.25
N SER A 46 2.66 18.15 -7.15
CA SER A 46 3.16 19.52 -7.27
C SER A 46 3.28 19.98 -8.73
N TYR A 47 3.28 19.06 -9.68
CA TYR A 47 3.40 19.37 -11.09
C TYR A 47 2.12 20.03 -11.61
N ARG A 48 2.23 21.32 -11.95
CA ARG A 48 1.16 22.09 -12.62
C ARG A 48 1.63 22.48 -14.01
N THR A 49 0.90 22.04 -15.04
CA THR A 49 1.17 22.45 -16.42
C THR A 49 0.14 23.45 -16.88
N SER A 50 0.54 24.72 -17.04
CA SER A 50 -0.17 25.69 -17.87
C SER A 50 0.48 25.71 -19.25
N SER A 51 0.01 24.85 -20.16
CA SER A 51 0.50 24.82 -21.54
C SER A 51 -0.61 25.16 -22.53
N ASP A 52 -0.23 25.51 -23.76
CA ASP A 52 -1.15 25.77 -24.88
C ASP A 52 -2.04 24.56 -25.26
N ILE A 53 -1.79 23.37 -24.66
CA ILE A 53 -2.52 22.11 -24.87
C ILE A 53 -3.63 21.90 -23.81
N GLY A 54 -3.71 22.75 -22.79
CA GLY A 54 -4.64 22.63 -21.66
C GLY A 54 -3.94 22.43 -20.32
N GLU A 55 -4.71 22.56 -19.22
CA GLU A 55 -4.26 22.19 -17.88
C GLU A 55 -4.25 20.66 -17.75
N LEU A 56 -3.07 20.09 -17.49
CA LEU A 56 -2.94 18.65 -17.22
C LEU A 56 -3.27 18.40 -15.74
N GLU A 57 -4.33 17.65 -15.49
CA GLU A 57 -4.69 17.24 -14.14
C GLU A 57 -3.97 15.94 -13.76
N MET A 58 -3.37 15.96 -12.57
CA MET A 58 -2.61 14.82 -12.05
C MET A 58 -3.38 14.14 -10.93
N VAL A 59 -3.44 12.82 -11.00
CA VAL A 59 -4.05 11.96 -9.99
C VAL A 59 -3.05 10.95 -9.48
N THR A 60 -3.00 10.74 -8.17
CA THR A 60 -2.24 9.66 -7.53
C THR A 60 -3.17 8.73 -6.76
N LEU A 61 -2.89 7.43 -6.86
CA LEU A 61 -3.64 6.36 -6.20
C LEU A 61 -2.71 5.56 -5.27
N PRO A 62 -2.48 5.99 -4.02
CA PRO A 62 -1.85 5.13 -3.03
C PRO A 62 -2.74 3.90 -2.79
N LEU A 63 -2.14 2.72 -2.91
CA LEU A 63 -2.85 1.45 -2.77
C LEU A 63 -2.48 0.76 -1.47
N GLY A 64 -3.45 0.08 -0.86
CA GLY A 64 -3.15 -0.98 0.10
C GLY A 64 -2.37 -2.14 -0.52
N VAL A 65 -1.93 -3.10 0.30
CA VAL A 65 -1.36 -4.35 -0.20
C VAL A 65 -2.42 -5.08 -1.01
N VAL A 66 -2.13 -5.28 -2.30
CA VAL A 66 -3.09 -5.85 -3.25
C VAL A 66 -3.22 -7.35 -3.03
N GLY A 67 -4.39 -7.78 -2.56
CA GLY A 67 -4.82 -9.16 -2.53
C GLY A 67 -5.36 -9.60 -3.89
N TRP A 68 -4.93 -10.76 -4.36
CA TRP A 68 -5.33 -11.30 -5.66
C TRP A 68 -5.37 -12.83 -5.64
N ASP A 69 -6.26 -13.38 -6.47
CA ASP A 69 -6.26 -14.80 -6.84
C ASP A 69 -5.44 -15.00 -8.12
N THR A 70 -4.26 -15.62 -7.99
CA THR A 70 -3.24 -15.57 -9.03
C THR A 70 -3.52 -16.56 -10.16
N PHE A 71 -3.83 -16.07 -11.36
CA PHE A 71 -3.73 -16.86 -12.60
C PHE A 71 -2.28 -17.09 -13.07
N GLN A 72 -1.29 -16.58 -12.35
CA GLN A 72 0.13 -16.64 -12.72
C GLN A 72 0.79 -17.91 -12.18
N SER A 73 1.77 -18.44 -12.91
CA SER A 73 2.56 -19.62 -12.52
C SER A 73 3.56 -19.36 -11.38
N HIS A 74 3.66 -18.12 -10.91
CA HIS A 74 4.53 -17.71 -9.81
C HIS A 74 3.72 -16.90 -8.78
N THR A 75 4.15 -16.92 -7.53
CA THR A 75 3.54 -16.16 -6.44
C THR A 75 4.02 -14.71 -6.49
N PRO A 76 3.14 -13.71 -6.73
CA PRO A 76 3.50 -12.31 -6.66
C PRO A 76 3.94 -11.92 -5.26
N LEU A 77 4.76 -10.86 -5.15
CA LEU A 77 5.26 -10.39 -3.87
C LEU A 77 4.14 -10.05 -2.88
N SER A 78 3.05 -9.40 -3.32
CA SER A 78 1.93 -9.04 -2.45
C SER A 78 1.24 -10.25 -1.82
N VAL A 79 1.04 -11.31 -2.61
CA VAL A 79 0.52 -12.60 -2.10
C VAL A 79 1.53 -13.25 -1.15
N ALA A 80 2.82 -13.21 -1.49
CA ALA A 80 3.88 -13.74 -0.64
C ALA A 80 3.98 -13.02 0.72
N LEU A 81 3.59 -11.74 0.81
CA LEU A 81 3.45 -11.01 2.08
C LEU A 81 2.33 -11.63 2.93
N PHE A 82 1.14 -11.86 2.35
CA PHE A 82 0.00 -12.45 3.05
C PHE A 82 0.29 -13.84 3.62
N ILE A 83 1.02 -14.68 2.88
CA ILE A 83 1.35 -16.05 3.31
C ILE A 83 2.74 -16.17 3.96
N SER A 84 3.40 -15.05 4.27
CA SER A 84 4.77 -15.03 4.80
C SER A 84 4.92 -15.81 6.12
N SER A 85 3.90 -15.73 6.99
CA SER A 85 3.86 -16.46 8.26
C SER A 85 3.77 -17.99 8.10
N LEU A 86 3.36 -18.47 6.92
CA LEU A 86 3.26 -19.90 6.61
C LEU A 86 4.49 -20.43 5.88
N THR A 87 5.04 -19.60 4.98
CA THR A 87 6.14 -19.98 4.09
C THR A 87 7.52 -19.78 4.71
N ASN A 88 7.61 -19.23 5.92
CA ASN A 88 8.85 -18.86 6.61
C ASN A 88 9.76 -17.95 5.76
N GLY A 89 9.17 -17.12 4.89
CA GLY A 89 9.90 -16.15 4.09
C GLY A 89 10.41 -15.00 4.95
N GLU A 90 11.70 -14.98 5.28
CA GLU A 90 12.29 -13.96 6.16
C GLU A 90 12.08 -12.53 5.62
N PHE A 91 12.39 -12.32 4.34
CA PHE A 91 12.22 -11.01 3.70
C PHE A 91 10.73 -10.60 3.60
N THR A 92 9.83 -11.50 3.23
CA THR A 92 8.41 -11.18 3.07
C THR A 92 7.75 -10.92 4.41
N TYR A 93 8.13 -11.66 5.46
CA TYR A 93 7.67 -11.40 6.81
C TYR A 93 8.23 -10.07 7.34
N GLN A 94 9.51 -9.78 7.11
CA GLN A 94 10.09 -8.48 7.46
C GLN A 94 9.35 -7.34 6.76
N ALA A 95 9.10 -7.45 5.45
CA ALA A 95 8.37 -6.44 4.69
C ALA A 95 6.93 -6.24 5.18
N LEU A 96 6.23 -7.33 5.52
CA LEU A 96 4.88 -7.27 6.11
C LEU A 96 4.88 -6.50 7.44
N ARG A 97 5.80 -6.86 8.35
CA ARG A 97 5.95 -6.21 9.66
C ARG A 97 6.38 -4.76 9.53
N PHE A 98 7.27 -4.46 8.59
CA PHE A 98 7.68 -3.10 8.27
C PHE A 98 6.51 -2.24 7.81
N LEU A 99 5.68 -2.73 6.88
CA LEU A 99 4.50 -1.99 6.40
C LEU A 99 3.47 -1.78 7.53
N GLU A 100 3.28 -2.78 8.38
CA GLU A 100 2.41 -2.66 9.56
C GLU A 100 2.93 -1.61 10.55
N GLU A 101 4.25 -1.53 10.80
CA GLU A 101 4.84 -0.46 11.62
C GLU A 101 4.75 0.92 10.96
N LEU A 102 4.92 0.96 9.64
CA LEU A 102 4.90 2.20 8.86
C LEU A 102 3.53 2.87 8.87
N VAL A 103 2.46 2.07 8.79
CA VAL A 103 1.07 2.55 8.59
C VAL A 103 0.19 2.30 9.84
N GLY A 104 0.72 1.66 10.88
CA GLY A 104 -0.01 1.30 12.11
C GLY A 104 -0.77 -0.03 12.00
N LYS A 105 -1.53 -0.20 10.91
CA LYS A 105 -2.12 -1.48 10.46
C LYS A 105 -1.91 -1.63 8.97
N LEU A 106 -1.94 -2.85 8.46
CA LEU A 106 -1.74 -3.11 7.04
C LEU A 106 -3.01 -2.76 6.25
N PRO A 107 -3.01 -1.72 5.40
CA PRO A 107 -4.10 -1.50 4.46
C PRO A 107 -4.06 -2.60 3.40
N ILE A 108 -5.21 -3.16 3.06
CA ILE A 108 -5.36 -4.17 2.03
C ILE A 108 -6.46 -3.79 1.06
N VAL A 109 -6.30 -4.18 -0.20
CA VAL A 109 -7.25 -3.87 -1.28
C VAL A 109 -7.37 -5.06 -2.22
N HIS A 110 -8.55 -5.32 -2.74
CA HIS A 110 -8.72 -6.34 -3.77
C HIS A 110 -8.24 -5.80 -5.13
N ASN A 111 -7.62 -6.64 -5.96
CA ASN A 111 -7.15 -6.20 -7.28
C ASN A 111 -8.26 -5.59 -8.15
N ASP A 112 -9.48 -6.15 -8.10
CA ASP A 112 -10.59 -5.62 -8.89
C ASP A 112 -10.94 -4.18 -8.47
N ASP A 113 -10.93 -3.88 -7.17
CA ASP A 113 -11.17 -2.53 -6.67
C ASP A 113 -10.08 -1.55 -7.14
N VAL A 114 -8.83 -2.02 -7.25
CA VAL A 114 -7.73 -1.24 -7.83
C VAL A 114 -7.99 -0.94 -9.30
N CYS A 115 -8.42 -1.93 -10.09
CA CYS A 115 -8.75 -1.75 -11.50
C CYS A 115 -9.89 -0.74 -11.68
N GLU A 116 -10.97 -0.89 -10.92
CA GLU A 116 -12.11 0.03 -10.95
C GLU A 116 -11.71 1.45 -10.53
N ALA A 117 -10.86 1.62 -9.51
CA ALA A 117 -10.36 2.93 -9.09
C ALA A 117 -9.56 3.62 -10.22
N HIS A 118 -8.71 2.88 -10.93
CA HIS A 118 -7.97 3.43 -12.08
C HIS A 118 -8.93 3.84 -13.22
N ILE A 119 -9.90 2.98 -13.56
CA ILE A 119 -10.90 3.28 -14.60
C ILE A 119 -11.69 4.53 -14.20
N PHE A 120 -12.19 4.58 -12.96
CA PHE A 120 -12.93 5.71 -12.43
C PHE A 120 -12.17 7.03 -12.59
N CYS A 121 -10.88 7.07 -12.21
CA CYS A 121 -10.04 8.25 -12.33
C CYS A 121 -9.83 8.67 -13.80
N MET A 122 -9.71 7.72 -14.73
CA MET A 122 -9.52 8.01 -16.15
C MET A 122 -10.80 8.50 -16.85
N GLU A 123 -11.98 8.12 -16.34
CA GLU A 123 -13.27 8.48 -16.92
C GLU A 123 -13.82 9.83 -16.43
N GLN A 124 -13.24 10.41 -15.36
CA GLN A 124 -13.72 11.70 -14.87
C GLN A 124 -13.37 12.84 -15.83
N PRO A 125 -14.33 13.71 -16.21
CA PRO A 125 -14.06 14.87 -17.05
C PRO A 125 -13.07 15.86 -16.46
N SER A 126 -12.99 15.91 -15.13
CA SER A 126 -11.98 16.64 -14.37
C SER A 126 -11.82 16.02 -12.99
N ILE A 127 -10.58 15.67 -12.64
CA ILE A 127 -10.19 15.10 -11.34
C ILE A 127 -8.71 15.36 -11.10
N HIS A 128 -8.34 15.78 -9.91
CA HIS A 128 -6.94 15.95 -9.52
C HIS A 128 -6.75 15.66 -8.03
N GLY A 129 -5.53 15.34 -7.66
CA GLY A 129 -5.15 15.10 -6.28
C GLY A 129 -4.86 13.63 -5.99
N ARG A 130 -4.97 13.29 -4.72
CA ARG A 130 -4.62 11.99 -4.16
C ARG A 130 -5.88 11.30 -3.69
N PHE A 131 -6.07 10.03 -4.04
CA PHE A 131 -7.22 9.23 -3.63
C PHE A 131 -6.72 7.88 -3.10
N LEU A 132 -6.97 7.61 -1.82
CA LEU A 132 -6.50 6.38 -1.19
C LEU A 132 -7.42 5.24 -1.64
N CYS A 133 -6.80 4.12 -2.04
CA CYS A 133 -7.53 2.93 -2.48
C CYS A 133 -7.18 1.74 -1.59
N GLU A 134 -7.97 1.58 -0.55
CA GLU A 134 -7.96 0.50 0.40
C GLU A 134 -9.38 0.02 0.74
N ASN A 135 -9.50 -1.24 1.14
CA ASN A 135 -10.78 -1.82 1.53
C ASN A 135 -10.87 -2.06 3.05
N SER A 136 -9.76 -2.44 3.69
CA SER A 136 -9.72 -2.69 5.13
C SER A 136 -8.31 -2.63 5.69
N TYR A 137 -8.21 -2.58 7.01
CA TYR A 137 -6.95 -2.60 7.76
C TYR A 137 -6.87 -3.89 8.57
N VAL A 138 -5.77 -4.62 8.41
CA VAL A 138 -5.54 -5.89 9.11
C VAL A 138 -4.17 -5.90 9.77
N SER A 139 -4.06 -6.59 10.89
CA SER A 139 -2.78 -6.89 11.53
C SER A 139 -2.14 -8.13 10.91
N SER A 140 -0.81 -8.25 11.01
CA SER A 140 -0.13 -9.48 10.58
C SER A 140 -0.55 -10.70 11.41
N SER A 141 -0.99 -10.51 12.67
CA SER A 141 -1.59 -11.58 13.48
C SER A 141 -2.93 -12.05 12.92
N GLU A 142 -3.80 -11.14 12.48
CA GLU A 142 -5.09 -11.51 11.88
C GLU A 142 -4.89 -12.26 10.56
N ILE A 143 -3.91 -11.83 9.74
CA ILE A 143 -3.52 -12.54 8.52
C ILE A 143 -3.04 -13.96 8.86
N ALA A 144 -2.16 -14.12 9.84
CA ALA A 144 -1.64 -15.43 10.24
C ALA A 144 -2.74 -16.38 10.77
N ASP A 145 -3.68 -15.84 11.55
CA ASP A 145 -4.82 -16.59 12.08
C ASP A 145 -5.78 -17.02 10.97
N TYR A 146 -6.07 -16.14 10.01
CA TYR A 146 -6.87 -16.47 8.84
C TYR A 146 -6.22 -17.59 8.03
N CYS A 147 -4.93 -17.44 7.72
CA CYS A 147 -4.14 -18.44 7.01
C CYS A 147 -4.18 -19.81 7.69
N ARG A 148 -4.03 -19.86 9.02
CA ARG A 148 -4.07 -21.10 9.80
C ARG A 148 -5.45 -21.78 9.73
N LYS A 149 -6.53 -21.02 9.86
CA LYS A 149 -7.91 -21.53 9.76
C LYS A 149 -8.19 -22.09 8.36
N THR A 150 -7.78 -21.37 7.31
CA THR A 150 -8.00 -21.80 5.92
C THR A 150 -7.29 -23.10 5.61
N ILE A 151 -6.05 -23.29 6.06
CA ILE A 151 -5.33 -24.57 5.89
C ILE A 151 -6.00 -25.72 6.64
N GLN A 152 -6.49 -25.48 7.87
CA GLN A 152 -7.20 -26.50 8.64
C GLN A 152 -8.53 -26.95 8.00
N ASN A 153 -9.15 -26.10 7.17
CA ASN A 153 -10.37 -26.46 6.44
C ASN A 153 -10.10 -27.20 5.12
N ILE A 154 -8.84 -27.28 4.69
CA ILE A 154 -8.42 -27.95 3.45
C ILE A 154 -7.83 -29.35 3.74
N MET A 155 -7.40 -29.62 4.99
CA MET A 155 -6.98 -30.94 5.46
C MET A 155 -8.14 -31.70 6.11
#